data_AF-A0A9P5H557-F1
#
_entry.id   AF-A0A9P5H557-F1
#
_cell.length_a   1.000
_cell.length_b   1.000
_cell.length_c   1.000
_cell.angle_alpha   90.00
_cell.angle_beta   90.00
_cell.angle_gamma   90.00
#
_symmetry.space_group_name_H-M   'P 1'
#
loop_
_entity.id
_entity.type
_entity.pdbx_description
1 polymer ?
#
loop_
_entity_poly.entity_id
_entity_poly.type
_entity_poly.pdbx_seq_one_letter_code
_entity_poly.pdbx_strand_id
1 'polypeptide(L)'
;MNGHPEPIDPSYQPSTSITKIPANAPIEEILAVLERDGGVILTDFVTVEGLDAIDADVKPYQKDVKSTENSALHIIPKETLAVPGLVGKSPTVAKICEFPVLENLRTSILKDDFSIIREDFVEENTIDPLLSISITLHIGYGAPRQRLHRDDNVHGIRHGQKFDLSKASQFACLIAGTDTTRQNGATMFIPGSHKWDDNRTPQLNEICFAGKPHNPSLADAS
;
A
#
# COMPACT_ATOMS: atom_id res chain seq x y z
N MET A 1 16.74 19.38 -7.09
CA MET A 1 15.60 20.13 -6.52
C MET A 1 15.27 19.49 -5.18
N ASN A 2 15.84 20.00 -4.09
CA ASN A 2 15.85 19.36 -2.78
C ASN A 2 14.83 20.04 -1.85
N GLY A 3 13.55 19.75 -2.06
CA GLY A 3 12.48 20.24 -1.20
C GLY A 3 11.29 19.30 -1.20
N HIS A 4 10.55 19.29 -0.10
CA HIS A 4 9.27 18.59 -0.01
C HIS A 4 8.29 19.16 -1.06
N PRO A 5 7.39 18.35 -1.61
CA PRO A 5 6.35 18.87 -2.49
C PRO A 5 5.37 19.77 -1.73
N GLU A 6 4.86 20.78 -2.42
CA GLU A 6 3.78 21.63 -1.91
C GLU A 6 2.53 20.80 -1.53
N PRO A 7 1.79 21.19 -0.47
CA PRO A 7 0.51 20.59 -0.13
C PRO A 7 -0.49 20.62 -1.30
N ILE A 8 -1.45 19.69 -1.31
CA ILE A 8 -2.56 19.74 -2.27
C ILE A 8 -3.52 20.85 -1.83
N ASP A 9 -3.90 21.73 -2.76
CA ASP A 9 -4.83 22.83 -2.54
C ASP A 9 -6.09 22.36 -1.79
N PRO A 10 -6.37 22.83 -0.56
CA PRO A 10 -7.52 22.39 0.24
C PRO A 10 -8.86 22.36 -0.50
N SER A 11 -9.06 23.22 -1.50
CA SER A 11 -10.28 23.27 -2.33
C SER A 11 -10.39 22.14 -3.36
N TYR A 12 -9.31 21.40 -3.64
CA TYR A 12 -9.29 20.31 -4.61
C TYR A 12 -10.32 19.22 -4.28
N GLN A 13 -11.13 18.88 -5.28
CA GLN A 13 -12.09 17.79 -5.22
C GLN A 13 -11.69 16.71 -6.24
N PRO A 14 -11.38 15.47 -5.79
CA PRO A 14 -11.10 14.37 -6.70
C PRO A 14 -12.27 14.11 -7.66
N SER A 15 -11.97 13.97 -8.96
CA SER A 15 -12.95 13.53 -9.96
C SER A 15 -13.09 12.00 -10.05
N THR A 16 -12.31 11.27 -9.26
CA THR A 16 -12.28 9.80 -9.20
C THR A 16 -12.18 9.34 -7.74
N SER A 17 -12.41 8.05 -7.52
CA SER A 17 -12.36 7.43 -6.19
C SER A 17 -11.82 6.01 -6.26
N ILE A 18 -11.25 5.52 -5.16
CA ILE A 18 -10.86 4.12 -5.05
C ILE A 18 -12.11 3.27 -4.83
N THR A 19 -12.26 2.22 -5.62
CA THR A 19 -13.33 1.23 -5.48
C THR A 19 -13.26 0.60 -4.08
N LYS A 20 -14.42 0.47 -3.44
CA LYS A 20 -14.58 -0.14 -2.11
C LYS A 20 -15.42 -1.39 -2.24
N ILE A 21 -14.93 -2.51 -1.72
CA ILE A 21 -15.66 -3.79 -1.67
C ILE A 21 -15.39 -4.49 -0.33
N PRO A 22 -16.33 -5.31 0.18
CA PRO A 22 -16.10 -6.08 1.39
C PRO A 22 -14.90 -7.01 1.28
N ALA A 23 -14.16 -7.19 2.37
CA ALA A 23 -13.01 -8.10 2.41
C ALA A 23 -13.36 -9.58 2.16
N ASN A 24 -14.64 -9.95 2.29
CA ASN A 24 -15.16 -11.28 2.00
C ASN A 24 -15.83 -11.40 0.61
N ALA A 25 -15.69 -10.39 -0.25
CA ALA A 25 -16.14 -10.47 -1.63
C ALA A 25 -15.43 -11.61 -2.37
N PRO A 26 -16.03 -12.17 -3.45
CA PRO A 26 -15.37 -13.17 -4.29
C PRO A 26 -14.00 -12.68 -4.77
N ILE A 27 -12.99 -13.57 -4.74
CA ILE A 27 -11.62 -13.17 -5.07
C ILE A 27 -11.51 -12.62 -6.49
N GLU A 28 -12.29 -13.16 -7.43
CA GLU A 28 -12.34 -12.73 -8.82
C GLU A 28 -12.84 -11.29 -8.96
N GLU A 29 -13.75 -10.85 -8.08
CA GLU A 29 -14.22 -9.47 -8.03
C GLU A 29 -13.10 -8.54 -7.57
N ILE A 30 -12.37 -8.93 -6.51
CA ILE A 30 -11.23 -8.16 -5.99
C ILE A 30 -10.13 -8.05 -7.05
N LEU A 31 -9.78 -9.17 -7.70
CA LEU A 31 -8.77 -9.21 -8.77
C LEU A 31 -9.21 -8.38 -9.99
N ALA A 32 -10.48 -8.42 -10.37
CA ALA A 32 -10.99 -7.60 -11.49
C ALA A 32 -10.86 -6.10 -11.20
N VAL A 33 -11.10 -5.66 -9.95
CA VAL A 33 -10.88 -4.27 -9.54
C VAL A 33 -9.39 -3.92 -9.55
N LEU A 34 -8.51 -4.79 -9.04
CA LEU A 34 -7.07 -4.57 -9.08
C LEU A 34 -6.53 -4.48 -10.51
N GLU A 35 -6.95 -5.36 -11.41
CA GLU A 35 -6.58 -5.32 -12.83
C GLU A 35 -7.08 -4.01 -13.48
N ARG A 36 -8.31 -3.57 -13.16
CA ARG A 36 -8.90 -2.35 -13.74
C ARG A 36 -8.24 -1.07 -13.21
N ASP A 37 -8.13 -0.95 -11.88
CA ASP A 37 -7.86 0.31 -11.16
C ASP A 37 -6.46 0.37 -10.54
N GLY A 38 -5.80 -0.78 -10.35
CA GLY A 38 -4.48 -0.87 -9.71
C GLY A 38 -4.51 -0.84 -8.19
N GLY A 39 -5.71 -0.76 -7.58
CA GLY A 39 -5.89 -0.66 -6.15
C GLY A 39 -7.36 -0.78 -5.76
N VAL A 40 -7.61 -1.24 -4.53
CA VAL A 40 -8.95 -1.46 -3.98
C VAL A 40 -8.92 -1.24 -2.46
N ILE A 41 -10.01 -0.70 -1.90
CA ILE A 41 -10.20 -0.65 -0.46
C ILE A 41 -11.08 -1.84 -0.07
N LEU A 42 -10.54 -2.73 0.77
CA LEU A 42 -11.30 -3.81 1.38
C LEU A 42 -11.96 -3.29 2.68
N THR A 43 -13.29 -3.26 2.73
CA THR A 43 -14.03 -2.90 3.94
C THR A 43 -14.16 -4.08 4.89
N ASP A 44 -14.30 -3.81 6.18
CA ASP A 44 -14.49 -4.84 7.21
C ASP A 44 -13.35 -5.88 7.25
N PHE A 45 -12.14 -5.45 6.86
CA PHE A 45 -10.96 -6.30 6.76
C PHE A 45 -10.36 -6.66 8.12
N VAL A 46 -10.23 -5.68 9.01
CA VAL A 46 -9.72 -5.84 10.39
C VAL A 46 -10.74 -5.21 11.33
N THR A 47 -11.06 -5.90 12.44
CA THR A 47 -11.99 -5.36 13.44
C THR A 47 -11.33 -4.26 14.27
N VAL A 48 -12.13 -3.45 14.96
CA VAL A 48 -11.62 -2.39 15.85
C VAL A 48 -10.72 -2.98 16.93
N GLU A 49 -11.11 -4.12 17.52
CA GLU A 49 -10.31 -4.82 18.53
C GLU A 49 -8.98 -5.34 17.95
N GLY A 50 -8.99 -5.74 16.67
CA GLY A 50 -7.78 -6.10 15.94
C GLY A 50 -6.85 -4.92 15.75
N LEU A 51 -7.37 -3.74 15.41
CA LEU A 51 -6.57 -2.52 15.30
C LEU A 51 -5.99 -2.10 16.65
N ASP A 52 -6.79 -2.15 17.72
CA ASP A 52 -6.34 -1.84 19.09
C ASP A 52 -5.22 -2.80 19.54
N ALA A 53 -5.33 -4.09 19.19
CA ALA A 53 -4.30 -5.08 19.48
C ALA A 53 -3.00 -4.80 18.71
N ILE A 54 -3.08 -4.39 17.44
CA ILE A 54 -1.89 -3.99 16.66
C ILE A 54 -1.21 -2.77 17.31
N ASP A 55 -1.97 -1.75 17.72
CA ASP A 55 -1.41 -0.57 18.39
C ASP A 55 -0.70 -0.97 19.70
N ALA A 56 -1.34 -1.80 20.52
CA ALA A 56 -0.76 -2.32 21.76
C ALA A 56 0.53 -3.13 21.52
N ASP A 57 0.56 -3.99 20.49
CA ASP A 57 1.72 -4.78 20.11
C ASP A 57 2.90 -3.88 19.67
N VAL A 58 2.62 -2.79 18.95
CA VAL A 58 3.65 -1.92 18.34
C VAL A 58 4.18 -0.88 19.33
N LYS A 59 3.35 -0.40 20.26
CA LYS A 59 3.66 0.68 21.20
C LYS A 59 5.01 0.54 21.93
N PRO A 60 5.44 -0.64 22.42
CA PRO A 60 6.74 -0.81 23.08
C PRO A 60 7.94 -0.47 22.19
N TYR A 61 7.79 -0.57 20.86
CA TYR A 61 8.85 -0.35 19.90
C TYR A 61 8.97 1.11 19.45
N GLN A 62 7.93 1.92 19.65
CA GLN A 62 7.91 3.33 19.22
C GLN A 62 8.99 4.18 19.91
N LYS A 63 9.30 3.87 21.17
CA LYS A 63 10.30 4.61 21.98
C LYS A 63 11.73 4.53 21.42
N ASP A 64 12.03 3.47 20.66
CA ASP A 64 13.37 3.19 20.15
C ASP A 64 13.50 3.52 18.64
N VAL A 65 12.45 4.11 18.05
CA VAL A 65 12.44 4.51 16.63
C VAL A 65 13.45 5.63 16.42
N LYS A 66 14.39 5.39 15.50
CA LYS A 66 15.32 6.41 15.03
C LYS A 66 14.65 7.25 13.95
N SER A 67 15.08 8.51 13.83
CA SER A 67 14.66 9.38 12.73
C SER A 67 14.92 8.70 11.38
N THR A 68 14.01 8.91 10.43
CA THR A 68 14.18 8.47 9.05
C THR A 68 15.20 9.32 8.29
N GLU A 69 15.52 10.52 8.80
CA GLU A 69 16.50 11.42 8.22
C GLU A 69 17.91 10.79 8.22
N ASN A 70 18.63 10.91 7.10
CA ASN A 70 19.94 10.29 6.90
C ASN A 70 19.96 8.76 7.11
N SER A 71 18.84 8.09 6.85
CA SER A 71 18.72 6.62 6.95
C SER A 71 18.33 5.97 5.62
N ALA A 72 18.26 4.63 5.60
CA ALA A 72 17.70 3.89 4.47
C ALA A 72 16.23 4.25 4.17
N LEU A 73 15.53 4.85 5.14
CA LEU A 73 14.14 5.31 5.04
C LEU A 73 14.02 6.81 4.75
N HIS A 74 15.06 7.49 4.25
CA HIS A 74 15.06 8.94 4.02
C HIS A 74 13.93 9.47 3.10
N ILE A 75 13.26 8.59 2.35
CA ILE A 75 12.08 8.91 1.53
C ILE A 75 10.81 9.09 2.38
N ILE A 76 10.81 8.60 3.62
CA ILE A 76 9.77 8.78 4.61
C ILE A 76 10.07 10.06 5.39
N PRO A 77 9.12 11.01 5.52
CA PRO A 77 9.33 12.23 6.29
C PRO A 77 9.81 11.96 7.73
N LYS A 78 10.68 12.82 8.26
CA LYS A 78 11.27 12.65 9.60
C LYS A 78 10.25 12.77 10.73
N GLU A 79 9.12 13.39 10.45
CA GLU A 79 7.96 13.50 11.33
C GLU A 79 7.23 12.15 11.48
N THR A 80 7.52 11.16 10.63
CA THR A 80 6.90 9.83 10.68
C THR A 80 7.73 8.88 11.55
N LEU A 81 7.07 8.26 12.54
CA LEU A 81 7.67 7.13 13.25
C LEU A 81 7.46 5.85 12.44
N ALA A 82 8.56 5.29 11.95
CA ALA A 82 8.55 4.08 11.12
C ALA A 82 9.12 2.88 11.89
N VAL A 83 8.27 1.92 12.28
CA VAL A 83 8.69 0.70 12.99
C VAL A 83 8.79 -0.46 11.99
N PRO A 84 10.01 -0.89 11.59
CA PRO A 84 10.17 -1.99 10.63
C PRO A 84 9.95 -3.36 11.27
N GLY A 85 9.74 -4.39 10.46
CA GLY A 85 9.57 -5.78 10.89
C GLY A 85 8.29 -6.02 11.67
N LEU A 86 7.18 -5.41 11.24
CA LEU A 86 5.89 -5.43 11.93
C LEU A 86 5.36 -6.86 12.15
N VAL A 87 5.50 -7.75 11.17
CA VAL A 87 5.04 -9.15 11.29
C VAL A 87 5.73 -9.88 12.45
N GLY A 88 7.00 -9.59 12.72
CA GLY A 88 7.73 -10.18 13.84
C GLY A 88 7.47 -9.49 15.20
N LYS A 89 6.73 -8.39 15.21
CA LYS A 89 6.46 -7.56 16.40
C LYS A 89 5.01 -7.61 16.87
N SER A 90 4.07 -7.93 15.98
CA SER A 90 2.65 -8.06 16.30
C SER A 90 2.12 -9.43 15.92
N PRO A 91 1.79 -10.29 16.90
CA PRO A 91 1.08 -11.55 16.66
C PRO A 91 -0.24 -11.32 15.90
N THR A 92 -0.89 -10.17 16.14
CA THR A 92 -2.12 -9.79 15.44
C THR A 92 -1.87 -9.57 13.95
N VAL A 93 -0.82 -8.84 13.57
CA VAL A 93 -0.45 -8.66 12.16
C VAL A 93 -0.02 -9.98 11.52
N ALA A 94 0.76 -10.81 12.23
CA ALA A 94 1.13 -12.13 11.74
C ALA A 94 -0.11 -12.98 11.40
N LYS A 95 -1.13 -12.97 12.25
CA LYS A 95 -2.41 -13.65 11.99
C LYS A 95 -3.17 -13.04 10.80
N ILE A 96 -3.17 -11.72 10.66
CA ILE A 96 -3.82 -11.03 9.53
C ILE A 96 -3.17 -11.43 8.20
N CYS A 97 -1.84 -11.60 8.15
CA CYS A 97 -1.14 -12.05 6.95
C CYS A 97 -1.64 -13.42 6.45
N GLU A 98 -2.19 -14.24 7.34
CA GLU A 98 -2.78 -15.55 7.03
C GLU A 98 -4.27 -15.50 6.69
N PHE A 99 -4.87 -14.31 6.57
CA PHE A 99 -6.27 -14.21 6.15
C PHE A 99 -6.44 -14.78 4.74
N PRO A 100 -7.50 -15.60 4.49
CA PRO A 100 -7.70 -16.24 3.20
C PRO A 100 -7.70 -15.28 2.01
N VAL A 101 -8.24 -14.07 2.18
CA VAL A 101 -8.23 -13.04 1.13
C VAL A 101 -6.79 -12.61 0.77
N LEU A 102 -5.90 -12.46 1.75
CA LEU A 102 -4.50 -12.10 1.48
C LEU A 102 -3.70 -13.26 0.88
N GLU A 103 -3.97 -14.50 1.30
CA GLU A 103 -3.38 -15.71 0.68
C GLU A 103 -3.80 -15.83 -0.78
N ASN A 104 -5.10 -15.74 -1.05
CA ASN A 104 -5.62 -15.83 -2.41
C ASN A 104 -5.10 -14.70 -3.30
N LEU A 105 -5.00 -13.46 -2.78
CA LEU A 105 -4.44 -12.34 -3.53
C LEU A 105 -2.95 -12.55 -3.85
N ARG A 106 -2.10 -12.84 -2.85
CA ARG A 106 -0.65 -13.00 -3.09
C ARG A 106 -0.36 -14.16 -4.03
N THR A 107 -1.07 -15.28 -3.90
CA THR A 107 -0.85 -16.45 -4.77
C THR A 107 -1.35 -16.21 -6.19
N SER A 108 -2.48 -15.54 -6.36
CA SER A 108 -3.01 -15.21 -7.69
C SER A 108 -2.16 -14.17 -8.44
N ILE A 109 -1.49 -13.26 -7.70
CA ILE A 109 -0.75 -12.13 -8.27
C ILE A 109 0.74 -12.43 -8.43
N LEU A 110 1.37 -13.11 -7.46
CA LEU A 110 2.83 -13.19 -7.34
C LEU A 110 3.41 -14.60 -7.43
N LYS A 111 2.59 -15.66 -7.41
CA LYS A 111 3.10 -17.03 -7.56
C LYS A 111 3.52 -17.24 -9.01
N ASP A 112 4.75 -17.71 -9.20
CA ASP A 112 5.29 -17.99 -10.54
C ASP A 112 5.47 -19.50 -10.71
N ASP A 113 4.70 -20.08 -11.64
CA ASP A 113 4.83 -21.48 -12.05
C ASP A 113 5.55 -21.52 -13.40
N PHE A 114 6.68 -22.23 -13.47
CA PHE A 114 7.49 -22.29 -14.69
C PHE A 114 8.16 -23.66 -14.87
N SER A 115 8.40 -24.02 -16.12
CA SER A 115 9.08 -25.26 -16.50
C SER A 115 10.48 -24.98 -17.02
N ILE A 116 11.47 -25.80 -16.63
CA ILE A 116 12.81 -25.80 -17.21
C ILE A 116 13.02 -27.12 -17.96
N ILE A 117 13.41 -27.02 -19.24
CA ILE A 117 13.83 -28.19 -20.02
C ILE A 117 15.27 -28.54 -19.68
N ARG A 118 15.50 -29.79 -19.27
CA ARG A 118 16.82 -30.40 -19.05
C ARG A 118 16.97 -31.61 -19.95
N GLU A 119 17.52 -31.39 -21.15
CA GLU A 119 17.65 -32.41 -22.20
C GLU A 119 16.31 -33.11 -22.50
N ASP A 120 16.13 -34.35 -22.05
CA ASP A 120 14.93 -35.17 -22.26
C ASP A 120 13.91 -35.11 -21.10
N PHE A 121 14.14 -34.25 -20.11
CA PHE A 121 13.28 -34.05 -18.94
C PHE A 121 12.74 -32.62 -18.85
N VAL A 122 11.49 -32.48 -18.39
CA VAL A 122 10.88 -31.18 -18.06
C VAL A 122 10.71 -31.10 -16.55
N GLU A 123 11.39 -30.13 -15.93
CA GLU A 123 11.31 -29.84 -14.51
C GLU A 123 10.28 -28.74 -14.26
N GLU A 124 9.18 -29.08 -13.59
CA GLU A 124 8.17 -28.11 -13.16
C GLU A 124 8.59 -27.47 -11.83
N ASN A 125 8.55 -26.15 -11.75
CA ASN A 125 8.97 -25.36 -10.60
C ASN A 125 7.89 -24.35 -10.22
N THR A 126 7.85 -24.01 -8.94
CA THR A 126 7.01 -22.95 -8.39
C THR A 126 7.84 -22.06 -7.48
N ILE A 127 7.68 -20.75 -7.62
CA ILE A 127 8.17 -19.76 -6.66
C ILE A 127 6.97 -19.17 -5.91
N ASP A 128 6.96 -19.37 -4.59
CA ASP A 128 5.94 -18.80 -3.70
C ASP A 128 6.24 -17.32 -3.39
N PRO A 129 5.20 -16.50 -3.14
CA PRO A 129 5.37 -15.11 -2.76
C PRO A 129 6.14 -14.96 -1.44
N LEU A 130 7.11 -14.03 -1.39
CA LEU A 130 7.90 -13.73 -0.20
C LEU A 130 7.58 -12.34 0.36
N LEU A 131 7.53 -12.23 1.69
CA LEU A 131 7.37 -10.95 2.36
C LEU A 131 8.64 -10.09 2.18
N SER A 132 8.52 -9.00 1.43
CA SER A 132 9.61 -8.05 1.21
C SER A 132 9.76 -7.05 2.37
N ILE A 133 8.69 -6.33 2.72
CA ILE A 133 8.69 -5.28 3.74
C ILE A 133 7.45 -5.43 4.62
N SER A 134 7.62 -5.25 5.94
CA SER A 134 6.51 -5.01 6.87
C SER A 134 6.89 -3.88 7.82
N ILE A 135 6.09 -2.82 7.87
CA ILE A 135 6.43 -1.58 8.56
C ILE A 135 5.17 -0.85 9.02
N THR A 136 5.22 -0.18 10.17
CA THR A 136 4.19 0.82 10.53
C THR A 136 4.63 2.20 10.11
N LEU A 137 3.66 3.05 9.76
CA LEU A 137 3.88 4.45 9.43
C LEU A 137 2.98 5.30 10.31
N HIS A 138 3.49 5.77 11.45
CA HIS A 138 2.77 6.74 12.28
C HIS A 138 3.14 8.14 11.80
N ILE A 139 2.30 8.70 10.92
CA ILE A 139 2.51 10.03 10.33
C ILE A 139 2.32 11.11 11.39
N GLY A 140 3.39 11.83 11.73
CA GLY A 140 3.33 12.93 12.70
C GLY A 140 2.73 14.21 12.13
N TYR A 141 2.30 15.10 13.03
CA TYR A 141 1.81 16.43 12.66
C TYR A 141 2.87 17.21 11.86
N GLY A 142 2.44 17.87 10.78
CA GLY A 142 3.32 18.66 9.92
C GLY A 142 4.14 17.83 8.93
N ALA A 143 4.00 16.50 8.90
CA ALA A 143 4.67 15.66 7.91
C ALA A 143 4.28 16.08 6.48
N PRO A 144 5.25 16.44 5.62
CA PRO A 144 4.97 16.75 4.22
C PRO A 144 4.50 15.52 3.47
N ARG A 145 3.65 15.72 2.45
CA ARG A 145 3.25 14.61 1.56
C ARG A 145 4.46 14.05 0.82
N GLN A 146 4.40 12.77 0.45
CA GLN A 146 5.34 12.20 -0.51
C GLN A 146 4.99 12.63 -1.94
N ARG A 147 5.99 12.58 -2.82
CA ARG A 147 5.77 12.71 -4.27
C ARG A 147 5.07 11.45 -4.77
N LEU A 148 4.27 11.56 -5.83
CA LEU A 148 3.67 10.39 -6.47
C LEU A 148 4.79 9.52 -7.04
N HIS A 149 4.72 8.22 -6.78
CA HIS A 149 5.75 7.23 -7.13
C HIS A 149 5.12 5.84 -7.30
N ARG A 150 5.96 4.87 -7.71
CA ARG A 150 5.70 3.44 -7.67
C ARG A 150 6.71 2.80 -6.73
N ASP A 151 6.28 1.75 -6.02
CA ASP A 151 7.11 1.08 -5.01
C ASP A 151 8.04 0.00 -5.59
N ASP A 152 7.86 -0.36 -6.87
CA ASP A 152 8.60 -1.47 -7.53
C ASP A 152 10.00 -1.06 -7.96
N ASN A 153 10.39 0.19 -7.68
CA ASN A 153 11.74 0.68 -7.88
C ASN A 153 12.79 -0.12 -7.09
N VAL A 154 12.40 -0.70 -5.94
CA VAL A 154 13.24 -1.59 -5.14
C VAL A 154 13.65 -2.86 -5.89
N HIS A 155 12.84 -3.27 -6.88
CA HIS A 155 13.09 -4.41 -7.75
C HIS A 155 13.59 -4.00 -9.15
N GLY A 156 13.74 -2.70 -9.41
CA GLY A 156 14.25 -2.17 -10.69
C GLY A 156 13.33 -2.44 -11.89
N ILE A 157 12.03 -2.59 -11.66
CA ILE A 157 11.05 -2.91 -12.70
C ILE A 157 10.89 -1.77 -13.69
N ARG A 158 10.74 -2.13 -14.98
CA ARG A 158 10.52 -1.20 -16.09
C ARG A 158 9.14 -1.40 -16.68
N HIS A 159 8.48 -0.31 -17.04
CA HIS A 159 7.12 -0.31 -17.56
C HIS A 159 7.10 0.19 -19.00
N GLY A 160 6.75 -0.71 -19.91
CA GLY A 160 6.58 -0.40 -21.33
C GLY A 160 5.78 -1.45 -22.10
N GLN A 161 5.54 -2.61 -21.48
CA GLN A 161 4.61 -3.61 -21.97
C GLN A 161 3.21 -3.33 -21.44
N LYS A 162 2.20 -3.93 -22.10
CA LYS A 162 0.83 -3.93 -21.57
C LYS A 162 0.85 -4.57 -20.17
N PHE A 163 0.24 -3.89 -19.21
CA PHE A 163 0.09 -4.40 -17.85
C PHE A 163 -0.67 -5.74 -17.84
N ASP A 164 -0.21 -6.62 -16.95
CA ASP A 164 -0.76 -7.94 -16.67
C ASP A 164 -0.59 -8.18 -15.17
N LEU A 165 -1.68 -8.24 -14.41
CA LEU A 165 -1.63 -8.38 -12.96
C LEU A 165 -0.90 -9.66 -12.52
N SER A 166 -0.96 -10.74 -13.30
CA SER A 166 -0.26 -12.00 -13.00
C SER A 166 1.26 -11.91 -13.15
N LYS A 167 1.75 -10.79 -13.68
CA LYS A 167 3.18 -10.49 -13.84
C LYS A 167 3.64 -9.32 -12.98
N ALA A 168 2.80 -8.90 -12.02
CA ALA A 168 3.19 -7.88 -11.07
C ALA A 168 4.38 -8.37 -10.24
N SER A 169 5.35 -7.49 -9.99
CA SER A 169 6.52 -7.85 -9.17
C SER A 169 6.24 -7.76 -7.67
N GLN A 170 5.15 -7.10 -7.28
CA GLN A 170 4.81 -6.82 -5.90
C GLN A 170 3.30 -6.63 -5.72
N PHE A 171 2.85 -6.91 -4.51
CA PHE A 171 1.52 -6.62 -4.01
C PHE A 171 1.67 -6.05 -2.59
N ALA A 172 1.02 -4.92 -2.32
CA ALA A 172 1.07 -4.25 -1.03
C ALA A 172 -0.31 -4.21 -0.38
N CYS A 173 -0.35 -4.42 0.93
CA CYS A 173 -1.54 -4.25 1.76
C CYS A 173 -1.24 -3.18 2.82
N LEU A 174 -2.03 -2.10 2.82
CA LEU A 174 -1.99 -1.06 3.85
C LEU A 174 -3.23 -1.21 4.73
N ILE A 175 -3.02 -1.31 6.03
CA ILE A 175 -4.09 -1.34 7.04
C ILE A 175 -4.15 0.04 7.68
N ALA A 176 -5.30 0.70 7.56
CA ALA A 176 -5.52 1.99 8.21
C ALA A 176 -5.68 1.77 9.73
N GLY A 177 -4.65 2.14 10.51
CA GLY A 177 -4.69 2.07 11.97
C GLY A 177 -5.51 3.18 12.64
N THR A 178 -5.90 4.21 11.88
CA THR A 178 -6.73 5.32 12.36
C THR A 178 -7.68 5.78 11.26
N ASP A 179 -8.68 6.59 11.65
CA ASP A 179 -9.57 7.25 10.70
C ASP A 179 -8.76 8.09 9.71
N THR A 180 -8.70 7.61 8.47
CA THR A 180 -7.87 8.20 7.42
C THR A 180 -8.68 9.22 6.62
N THR A 181 -8.21 10.47 6.57
CA THR A 181 -8.83 11.61 5.90
C THR A 181 -7.77 12.37 5.09
N ARG A 182 -8.21 13.21 4.17
CA ARG A 182 -7.27 14.05 3.41
C ARG A 182 -6.41 14.92 4.33
N GLN A 183 -6.99 15.47 5.40
CA GLN A 183 -6.32 16.43 6.29
C GLN A 183 -5.21 15.78 7.12
N ASN A 184 -5.37 14.52 7.54
CA ASN A 184 -4.35 13.79 8.29
C ASN A 184 -3.48 12.87 7.43
N GLY A 185 -3.50 13.06 6.10
CA GLY A 185 -2.54 12.43 5.20
C GLY A 185 -2.99 11.11 4.57
N ALA A 186 -4.28 10.97 4.24
CA ALA A 186 -4.76 9.85 3.44
C ALA A 186 -3.88 9.58 2.21
N THR A 187 -3.59 8.31 1.96
CA THR A 187 -2.77 7.88 0.82
C THR A 187 -3.35 8.44 -0.47
N MET A 188 -2.53 9.19 -1.21
CA MET A 188 -2.88 9.66 -2.55
C MET A 188 -2.76 8.51 -3.54
N PHE A 189 -3.72 8.39 -4.44
CA PHE A 189 -3.79 7.29 -5.40
C PHE A 189 -4.34 7.78 -6.74
N ILE A 190 -3.80 7.26 -7.84
CA ILE A 190 -4.34 7.52 -9.19
C ILE A 190 -4.83 6.21 -9.78
N PRO A 191 -6.16 5.98 -9.86
CA PRO A 191 -6.70 4.78 -10.49
C PRO A 191 -6.22 4.61 -11.94
N GLY A 192 -5.79 3.40 -12.28
CA GLY A 192 -5.28 3.06 -13.60
C GLY A 192 -3.81 3.41 -13.83
N SER A 193 -3.12 4.03 -12.87
CA SER A 193 -1.73 4.46 -13.07
C SER A 193 -0.74 3.32 -13.20
N HIS A 194 -1.08 2.12 -12.74
CA HIS A 194 -0.29 0.90 -12.92
C HIS A 194 -0.11 0.49 -14.39
N LYS A 195 -0.97 0.99 -15.29
CA LYS A 195 -0.92 0.71 -16.73
C LYS A 195 -0.03 1.64 -17.53
N TRP A 196 0.49 2.71 -16.92
CA TRP A 196 1.30 3.69 -17.61
C TRP A 196 2.72 3.18 -17.86
N ASP A 197 3.35 3.64 -18.94
CA ASP A 197 4.78 3.43 -19.14
C ASP A 197 5.63 4.32 -18.21
N ASP A 198 6.95 4.14 -18.25
CA ASP A 198 7.90 4.91 -17.44
C ASP A 198 8.03 6.39 -17.90
N ASN A 199 7.45 6.78 -19.04
CA ASN A 199 7.59 8.13 -19.60
C ASN A 199 6.46 9.07 -19.15
N ARG A 200 5.32 8.52 -18.71
CA ARG A 200 4.18 9.33 -18.29
C ARG A 200 4.39 9.93 -16.90
N THR A 201 4.33 11.25 -16.81
CA THR A 201 4.41 11.98 -15.54
C THR A 201 3.02 12.05 -14.87
N PRO A 202 2.86 11.66 -13.59
CA PRO A 202 1.59 11.75 -12.89
C PRO A 202 1.16 13.21 -12.66
N GLN A 203 -0.14 13.50 -12.80
CA GLN A 203 -0.69 14.84 -12.56
C GLN A 203 -1.51 14.91 -11.27
N LEU A 204 -1.44 16.04 -10.57
CA LEU A 204 -2.11 16.21 -9.27
C LEU A 204 -3.65 16.22 -9.39
N ASN A 205 -4.20 16.59 -10.54
CA ASN A 205 -5.64 16.60 -10.78
C ASN A 205 -6.22 15.20 -11.07
N GLU A 206 -5.39 14.16 -11.07
CA GLU A 206 -5.80 12.76 -11.27
C GLU A 206 -5.90 12.00 -9.94
N ILE A 207 -5.49 12.63 -8.83
CA ILE A 207 -5.42 11.95 -7.53
C ILE A 207 -6.80 11.83 -6.87
N CYS A 208 -6.98 10.72 -6.19
CA CYS A 208 -7.98 10.53 -5.14
C CYS A 208 -7.28 10.12 -3.83
N PHE A 209 -8.05 9.96 -2.76
CA PHE A 209 -7.53 9.69 -1.42
C PHE A 209 -8.12 8.41 -0.85
N ALA A 210 -7.27 7.55 -0.29
CA ALA A 210 -7.67 6.33 0.40
C ALA A 210 -8.18 6.66 1.81
N GLY A 211 -9.43 7.10 1.93
CA GLY A 211 -9.99 7.50 3.21
C GLY A 211 -11.48 7.82 3.19
N LYS A 212 -11.96 8.42 4.28
CA LYS A 212 -13.30 9.03 4.33
C LYS A 212 -13.32 10.27 3.43
N PRO A 213 -14.44 10.55 2.73
CA PRO A 213 -14.59 11.80 2.00
C PRO A 213 -14.34 13.00 2.93
N HIS A 214 -13.74 14.05 2.39
CA HIS A 214 -13.60 15.30 3.12
C HIS A 214 -14.99 15.84 3.48
N ASN A 215 -15.34 15.87 4.76
CA ASN A 215 -16.52 16.57 5.23
C ASN A 215 -16.09 17.92 5.86
N PRO A 216 -16.25 19.05 5.14
CA PRO A 216 -15.86 20.36 5.65
C PRO A 216 -16.65 20.79 6.89
N SER A 217 -17.76 20.12 7.24
CA SER A 217 -18.56 20.45 8.42
C SER A 217 -18.04 19.84 9.74
N LEU A 218 -16.95 19.07 9.72
CA LEU A 218 -16.38 18.38 10.89
C LEU A 218 -15.01 18.92 11.30
N ALA A 219 -14.63 20.11 10.83
CA ALA A 219 -13.27 20.64 11.02
C ALA A 219 -12.89 21.02 12.47
N ASP A 220 -13.79 20.89 13.45
CA ASP A 220 -13.55 21.30 14.85
C ASP A 220 -13.89 20.20 15.87
N ALA A 221 -13.47 18.95 15.63
CA ALA A 221 -13.56 17.91 16.66
C ALA A 221 -12.46 16.84 16.53
N SER A 222 -11.22 17.19 16.92
CA SER A 222 -10.28 16.33 17.69
C SER A 222 -8.97 17.07 17.94
#